data_AF-A0A2J8UGE0-F1
#
_entry.id   AF-A0A2J8UGE0-F1
#
_cell.length_a   1.000
_cell.length_b   1.000
_cell.length_c   1.000
_cell.angle_alpha   90.00
_cell.angle_beta   90.00
_cell.angle_gamma   90.00
#
_symmetry.space_group_name_H-M   'P 1'
#
loop_
_entity.id
_entity.type
_entity.pdbx_description
1 polymer ?
#
loop_
_entity_poly.entity_id
_entity_poly.type
_entity_poly.pdbx_seq_one_letter_code
_entity_poly.pdbx_strand_id
1 'polypeptide(L)'
;MPAPTQLFFPLIRNCELSRIYGTACYCHHKHLCCSSSYIPQSRLRYTPHPAYATFCRPKENWWHYTQGRRYASTPQKFYLTPPQVNSILKANEYSFKVPEFDGKNVSSILGFDSNQLPANAPIEDRRSAATCLQTRGMLLGVFDGHAGCACSQAVSERLFYYIAVSLLPHETLLEIENAVESGRALLPILQWHKHPNDYFSKEASKLYFNSLRTYWQELIDLNTGESTDIDV
;
A
#
# COMPACT_ATOMS: atom_id res chain seq x y z
N MET A 1 9.02 -8.15 -50.90
CA MET A 1 10.38 -8.71 -50.67
C MET A 1 11.36 -7.68 -51.21
N PRO A 2 12.40 -7.21 -50.48
CA PRO A 2 13.15 -7.88 -49.42
C PRO A 2 13.29 -7.09 -48.10
N ALA A 3 13.91 -7.75 -47.11
CA ALA A 3 14.34 -7.23 -45.80
C ALA A 3 15.83 -6.75 -45.88
N PRO A 4 16.64 -6.77 -44.79
CA PRO A 4 16.77 -5.80 -43.68
C PRO A 4 18.24 -5.32 -43.45
N THR A 5 18.48 -4.27 -42.63
CA THR A 5 19.81 -4.04 -42.00
C THR A 5 19.68 -3.14 -40.76
N GLN A 6 19.79 -3.70 -39.55
CA GLN A 6 20.92 -3.64 -38.59
C GLN A 6 21.21 -2.27 -37.94
N LEU A 7 21.05 -2.22 -36.61
CA LEU A 7 21.87 -1.38 -35.74
C LEU A 7 22.37 -2.20 -34.54
N PHE A 8 23.62 -1.93 -34.22
CA PHE A 8 24.55 -2.76 -33.47
C PHE A 8 24.39 -2.62 -31.95
N PHE A 9 24.52 -3.74 -31.24
CA PHE A 9 24.89 -3.78 -29.83
C PHE A 9 26.41 -3.92 -29.69
N PRO A 10 27.04 -3.29 -28.70
CA PRO A 10 28.24 -3.82 -28.07
C PRO A 10 27.88 -4.47 -26.74
N LEU A 11 28.10 -5.78 -26.70
CA LEU A 11 28.33 -6.60 -25.51
C LEU A 11 29.70 -6.26 -24.92
N ILE A 12 29.78 -5.88 -23.64
CA ILE A 12 30.98 -6.10 -22.82
C ILE A 12 30.58 -6.77 -21.50
N ARG A 13 31.38 -7.78 -21.16
CA ARG A 13 31.23 -8.83 -20.16
C ARG A 13 31.53 -8.38 -18.72
N ASN A 14 30.76 -8.98 -17.81
CA ASN A 14 31.03 -9.52 -16.46
C ASN A 14 32.42 -9.40 -15.79
N CYS A 15 32.32 -9.41 -14.44
CA CYS A 15 33.31 -9.59 -13.35
C CYS A 15 33.65 -8.25 -12.66
N GLU A 16 33.55 -8.02 -11.34
CA GLU A 16 33.41 -8.86 -10.13
C GLU A 16 32.63 -8.06 -9.06
N LEU A 17 31.80 -8.71 -8.24
CA LEU A 17 31.20 -8.09 -7.04
C LEU A 17 31.54 -8.94 -5.82
N SER A 18 32.62 -8.57 -5.15
CA SER A 18 32.98 -9.09 -3.84
C SER A 18 32.71 -8.06 -2.75
N ARG A 19 31.82 -8.46 -1.84
CA ARG A 19 31.96 -8.32 -0.38
C ARG A 19 31.70 -6.93 0.25
N ILE A 20 30.48 -6.73 0.75
CA ILE A 20 30.25 -6.02 2.02
C ILE A 20 29.19 -6.77 2.84
N TYR A 21 29.46 -6.91 4.13
CA TYR A 21 28.90 -7.86 5.09
C TYR A 21 27.44 -7.58 5.47
N GLY A 22 26.68 -8.67 5.64
CA GLY A 22 25.33 -8.66 6.18
C GLY A 22 25.28 -8.67 7.70
N THR A 23 24.31 -7.95 8.26
CA THR A 23 23.87 -8.11 9.65
C THR A 23 22.60 -8.97 9.62
N ALA A 24 22.77 -10.28 9.77
CA ALA A 24 21.65 -11.20 9.86
C ALA A 24 21.06 -11.16 11.28
N CYS A 25 19.85 -10.64 11.42
CA CYS A 25 19.01 -10.88 12.60
C CYS A 25 18.54 -12.34 12.54
N TYR A 26 19.08 -13.16 13.43
CA TYR A 26 18.70 -14.56 13.62
C TYR A 26 17.32 -14.64 14.29
N CYS A 27 16.26 -14.76 13.50
CA CYS A 27 14.94 -15.15 13.99
C CYS A 27 14.82 -16.67 13.95
N HIS A 28 14.98 -17.32 15.11
CA HIS A 28 14.69 -18.75 15.25
C HIS A 28 13.18 -18.99 15.15
N HIS A 29 12.72 -19.45 13.98
CA HIS A 29 11.42 -20.10 13.84
C HIS A 29 11.63 -21.55 13.39
N LYS A 30 11.67 -22.48 14.35
CA LYS A 30 11.64 -23.91 14.07
C LYS A 30 10.18 -24.35 13.95
N HIS A 31 9.75 -24.60 12.71
CA HIS A 31 8.59 -25.44 12.42
C HIS A 31 8.98 -26.90 12.75
N LEU A 32 8.33 -27.51 13.75
CA LEU A 32 8.46 -28.93 14.03
C LEU A 32 7.17 -29.62 13.59
N CYS A 33 7.21 -30.15 12.37
CA CYS A 33 6.35 -31.22 11.92
C CYS A 33 6.70 -32.51 12.69
N CYS A 34 5.67 -33.32 12.91
CA CYS A 34 5.68 -34.64 13.55
C CYS A 34 6.98 -35.45 13.38
N SER A 35 7.54 -35.94 14.49
CA SER A 35 8.25 -37.23 14.59
C SER A 35 8.52 -37.57 16.06
N SER A 36 8.04 -38.73 16.50
CA SER A 36 8.47 -39.38 17.75
C SER A 36 9.84 -40.03 17.54
N SER A 37 10.67 -40.01 18.58
CA SER A 37 11.42 -41.16 19.14
C SER A 37 12.88 -40.85 19.53
N TYR A 38 13.26 -41.44 20.67
CA TYR A 38 14.60 -41.75 21.19
C TYR A 38 15.52 -40.64 21.73
N ILE A 39 15.76 -40.76 23.05
CA ILE A 39 16.86 -40.18 23.83
C ILE A 39 18.19 -40.79 23.37
N PRO A 40 19.26 -39.99 23.28
CA PRO A 40 20.50 -40.42 23.92
C PRO A 40 21.13 -39.31 24.78
N GLN A 41 21.61 -39.74 25.94
CA GLN A 41 22.43 -38.98 26.87
C GLN A 41 23.76 -38.58 26.23
N SER A 42 24.12 -37.29 26.28
CA SER A 42 25.50 -36.86 26.10
C SER A 42 25.96 -36.02 27.29
N ARG A 43 26.87 -36.61 28.07
CA ARG A 43 27.64 -35.95 29.12
C ARG A 43 28.43 -34.79 28.53
N LEU A 44 28.24 -33.59 29.05
CA LEU A 44 29.25 -32.53 28.97
C LEU A 44 29.48 -31.98 30.38
N ARG A 45 30.71 -32.20 30.84
CA ARG A 45 31.25 -31.72 32.11
C ARG A 45 31.46 -30.21 31.99
N TYR A 46 30.87 -29.44 32.87
CA TYR A 46 31.36 -28.11 33.22
C TYR A 46 31.40 -28.01 34.75
N THR A 47 32.61 -27.81 35.24
CA THR A 47 32.95 -27.54 36.64
C THR A 47 32.68 -26.07 36.96
N PRO A 48 32.12 -25.75 38.14
CA PRO A 48 32.39 -24.48 38.80
C PRO A 48 33.11 -24.72 40.14
N HIS A 49 34.26 -24.07 40.30
CA HIS A 49 34.98 -23.89 41.56
C HIS A 49 34.63 -22.52 42.18
N PRO A 50 34.95 -22.25 43.46
CA PRO A 50 33.94 -21.93 44.47
C PRO A 50 34.06 -20.50 45.01
N ALA A 51 32.97 -19.99 45.60
CA ALA A 51 33.05 -18.88 46.53
C ALA A 51 32.07 -19.10 47.69
N TYR A 52 32.61 -18.91 48.90
CA TYR A 52 32.03 -19.22 50.20
C TYR A 52 30.96 -18.21 50.63
N ALA A 53 29.90 -18.68 51.30
CA ALA A 53 29.60 -18.35 52.71
C ALA A 53 28.15 -18.72 53.09
N THR A 54 28.05 -19.74 53.94
CA THR A 54 27.09 -19.98 55.04
C THR A 54 25.90 -19.05 55.19
N PHE A 55 24.68 -19.62 55.24
CA PHE A 55 23.73 -19.45 56.35
C PHE A 55 22.72 -20.62 56.42
N CYS A 56 22.62 -21.19 57.63
CA CYS A 56 21.60 -22.06 58.23
C CYS A 56 20.64 -22.89 57.35
N ARG A 57 20.68 -24.22 57.55
CA ARG A 57 19.57 -25.14 57.27
C ARG A 57 18.49 -25.03 58.35
N PRO A 58 17.22 -24.78 58.02
CA PRO A 58 16.11 -25.39 58.71
C PRO A 58 15.88 -26.77 58.11
N LYS A 59 15.89 -27.79 58.96
CA LYS A 59 15.60 -29.17 58.61
C LYS A 59 14.07 -29.32 58.70
N GLU A 60 13.34 -28.88 57.69
CA GLU A 60 11.89 -29.04 57.66
C GLU A 60 11.42 -29.75 56.40
N ASN A 61 10.60 -30.77 56.62
CA ASN A 61 10.03 -31.68 55.64
C ASN A 61 9.05 -30.93 54.73
N TRP A 62 9.54 -30.41 53.60
CA TRP A 62 8.69 -29.70 52.63
C TRP A 62 8.09 -30.66 51.57
N TRP A 63 7.49 -31.77 52.02
CA TRP A 63 6.77 -32.70 51.14
C TRP A 63 5.28 -32.37 50.97
N HIS A 64 4.83 -31.23 51.49
CA HIS A 64 3.45 -30.79 51.37
C HIS A 64 3.43 -29.31 50.96
N TYR A 65 2.59 -29.00 49.96
CA TYR A 65 2.41 -27.68 49.31
C TYR A 65 3.30 -27.32 48.12
N THR A 66 3.28 -28.17 47.08
CA THR A 66 3.37 -27.68 45.70
C THR A 66 2.24 -28.24 44.85
N GLN A 67 0.99 -28.00 45.26
CA GLN A 67 -0.09 -27.92 44.26
C GLN A 67 0.03 -26.58 43.55
N GLY A 68 1.07 -26.45 42.71
CA GLY A 68 1.11 -25.39 41.71
C GLY A 68 -0.09 -25.61 40.80
N ARG A 69 -1.11 -24.77 40.90
CA ARG A 69 -2.19 -24.68 39.91
C ARG A 69 -1.52 -24.45 38.57
N ARG A 70 -1.40 -25.51 37.77
CA ARG A 70 -1.04 -25.39 36.36
C ARG A 70 -2.23 -24.72 35.69
N TYR A 71 -2.15 -23.41 35.49
CA TYR A 71 -2.98 -22.74 34.51
C TYR A 71 -2.52 -23.25 33.13
N ALA A 72 -3.06 -24.39 32.72
CA ALA A 72 -2.97 -24.83 31.35
C ALA A 72 -3.89 -23.91 30.54
N SER A 73 -3.33 -22.87 29.94
CA SER A 73 -4.00 -22.18 28.85
C SER A 73 -4.06 -23.16 27.68
N THR A 74 -5.13 -23.94 27.59
CA THR A 74 -5.47 -24.59 26.33
C THR A 74 -5.55 -23.50 25.27
N PRO A 75 -4.75 -23.56 24.19
CA PRO A 75 -4.91 -22.64 23.07
C PRO A 75 -6.27 -22.97 22.44
N GLN A 76 -7.32 -22.26 22.86
CA GLN A 76 -8.58 -22.29 22.15
C GLN A 76 -8.30 -21.72 20.76
N LYS A 77 -8.31 -22.60 19.76
CA LYS A 77 -8.36 -22.18 18.37
C LYS A 77 -9.74 -21.57 18.15
N PHE A 78 -9.82 -20.25 18.26
CA PHE A 78 -11.01 -19.51 17.87
C PHE A 78 -11.10 -19.53 16.35
N TYR A 79 -11.81 -20.53 15.82
CA TYR A 79 -12.21 -20.54 14.42
C TYR A 79 -13.38 -19.59 14.24
N LEU A 80 -13.28 -18.69 13.27
CA LEU A 80 -14.40 -17.85 12.88
C LEU A 80 -15.51 -18.73 12.31
N THR A 81 -16.75 -18.45 12.71
CA THR A 81 -17.94 -19.07 12.09
C THR A 81 -18.10 -18.57 10.66
N PRO A 82 -18.73 -19.33 9.75
CA PRO A 82 -18.95 -18.88 8.38
C PRO A 82 -19.66 -17.51 8.26
N PRO A 83 -20.66 -17.17 9.10
CA PRO A 83 -21.23 -15.82 9.12
C PRO A 83 -20.21 -14.73 9.49
N GLN A 84 -19.35 -14.97 10.48
CA GLN A 84 -18.30 -14.02 10.87
C GLN A 84 -17.29 -13.81 9.75
N VAL A 85 -16.88 -14.89 9.06
CA VAL A 85 -16.00 -14.81 7.90
C VAL A 85 -16.63 -13.94 6.82
N ASN A 86 -17.90 -14.16 6.49
CA ASN A 86 -18.62 -13.35 5.50
C ASN A 86 -18.74 -11.89 5.91
N SER A 87 -19.06 -11.60 7.17
CA SER A 87 -19.14 -10.21 7.67
C SER A 87 -17.80 -9.49 7.54
N ILE A 88 -16.68 -10.17 7.84
CA ILE A 88 -15.34 -9.59 7.70
C ILE A 88 -15.00 -9.33 6.23
N LEU A 89 -15.22 -10.32 5.35
CA LEU A 89 -14.89 -10.19 3.94
C LEU A 89 -15.76 -9.15 3.22
N LYS A 90 -17.02 -8.97 3.62
CA LYS A 90 -17.92 -7.99 2.98
C LYS A 90 -17.80 -6.57 3.52
N ALA A 91 -17.04 -6.34 4.59
CA ALA A 91 -16.97 -5.04 5.25
C ALA A 91 -16.45 -3.91 4.36
N ASN A 92 -15.64 -4.21 3.33
CA ASN A 92 -15.07 -3.24 2.40
C ASN A 92 -15.39 -3.56 0.93
N GLU A 93 -16.40 -4.40 0.69
CA GLU A 93 -16.84 -4.78 -0.66
C GLU A 93 -17.44 -3.55 -1.37
N TYR A 94 -16.95 -3.25 -2.57
CA TYR A 94 -17.43 -2.14 -3.38
C TYR A 94 -17.55 -2.57 -4.84
N SER A 95 -18.71 -2.29 -5.44
CA SER A 95 -19.00 -2.56 -6.84
C SER A 95 -19.51 -1.30 -7.51
N PHE A 96 -18.97 -1.00 -8.68
CA PHE A 96 -19.42 0.10 -9.53
C PHE A 96 -19.78 -0.43 -10.91
N LYS A 97 -20.93 0.01 -11.42
CA LYS A 97 -21.36 -0.27 -12.80
C LYS A 97 -21.41 1.04 -13.58
N VAL A 98 -20.84 1.03 -14.77
CA VAL A 98 -20.87 2.21 -15.65
C VAL A 98 -22.31 2.40 -16.14
N PRO A 99 -22.90 3.61 -16.02
CA PRO A 99 -24.25 3.86 -16.50
C PRO A 99 -24.35 3.64 -18.02
N GLU A 100 -25.42 2.96 -18.44
CA GLU A 100 -25.75 2.81 -19.85
C GLU A 100 -26.35 4.12 -20.38
N PHE A 101 -26.03 4.47 -21.64
CA PHE A 101 -26.64 5.61 -22.31
C PHE A 101 -27.58 5.09 -23.39
N ASP A 102 -28.87 5.44 -23.30
CA ASP A 102 -29.91 4.99 -24.23
C ASP A 102 -29.99 3.44 -24.38
N GLY A 103 -29.83 2.73 -23.26
CA GLY A 103 -29.82 1.25 -23.22
C GLY A 103 -28.65 0.61 -23.96
N LYS A 104 -27.61 1.38 -24.29
CA LYS A 104 -26.37 0.89 -24.92
C LYS A 104 -25.16 1.19 -24.05
N ASN A 105 -24.30 0.18 -23.91
CA ASN A 105 -22.99 0.33 -23.29
C ASN A 105 -22.02 0.98 -24.28
N VAL A 106 -21.90 2.31 -24.20
CA VAL A 106 -20.94 3.08 -25.02
C VAL A 106 -19.52 3.03 -24.42
N SER A 107 -19.41 2.69 -23.14
CA SER A 107 -18.14 2.50 -22.44
C SER A 107 -17.53 1.13 -22.77
N SER A 108 -16.20 1.08 -22.94
CA SER A 108 -15.45 -0.17 -23.03
C SER A 108 -15.34 -0.91 -21.68
N ILE A 109 -15.65 -0.24 -20.58
CA ILE A 109 -15.69 -0.78 -19.22
C ILE A 109 -17.15 -0.96 -18.82
N LEU A 110 -17.56 -2.17 -18.43
CA LEU A 110 -18.90 -2.46 -17.90
C LEU A 110 -19.04 -1.99 -16.44
N GLY A 111 -17.96 -2.13 -15.66
CA GLY A 111 -17.92 -1.85 -14.23
C GLY A 111 -16.64 -2.42 -13.62
N PHE A 112 -16.48 -2.25 -12.32
CA PHE A 112 -15.39 -2.83 -11.56
C PHE A 112 -15.85 -3.18 -10.13
N ASP A 113 -15.18 -4.18 -9.56
CA ASP A 113 -15.34 -4.57 -8.17
C ASP A 113 -14.02 -4.38 -7.43
N SER A 114 -14.07 -4.02 -6.16
CA SER A 114 -12.90 -3.86 -5.31
C SER A 114 -13.21 -4.22 -3.85
N ASN A 115 -12.20 -4.69 -3.13
CA ASN A 115 -12.31 -5.01 -1.70
C ASN A 115 -10.94 -4.82 -1.02
N GLN A 116 -10.94 -4.68 0.31
CA GLN A 116 -9.71 -4.57 1.11
C GLN A 116 -9.83 -5.39 2.40
N LEU A 117 -8.81 -6.20 2.68
CA LEU A 117 -8.68 -6.97 3.92
C LEU A 117 -7.40 -6.52 4.66
N PRO A 118 -7.52 -5.77 5.76
CA PRO A 118 -6.36 -5.19 6.44
C PRO A 118 -5.53 -6.24 7.19
N ALA A 119 -4.21 -6.16 7.06
CA ALA A 119 -3.26 -6.85 7.93
C ALA A 119 -2.73 -5.94 9.07
N ASN A 120 -2.74 -4.62 8.85
CA ASN A 120 -2.27 -3.61 9.79
C ASN A 120 -3.43 -2.77 10.35
N ALA A 121 -3.23 -2.18 11.53
CA ALA A 121 -4.15 -1.22 12.14
C ALA A 121 -3.40 0.06 12.51
N PRO A 122 -3.59 1.18 11.77
CA PRO A 122 -4.48 1.35 10.61
C PRO A 122 -3.97 0.60 9.37
N ILE A 123 -4.88 0.32 8.41
CA ILE A 123 -4.52 -0.23 7.10
C ILE A 123 -3.62 0.76 6.34
N GLU A 124 -2.53 0.26 5.76
CA GLU A 124 -1.60 1.08 4.99
C GLU A 124 -2.00 1.14 3.51
N ASP A 125 -2.55 0.06 2.95
CA ASP A 125 -3.05 0.01 1.57
C ASP A 125 -4.18 1.01 1.30
N ARG A 126 -4.20 1.54 0.08
CA ARG A 126 -5.29 2.37 -0.45
C ARG A 126 -5.72 1.91 -1.84
N ARG A 127 -6.97 2.20 -2.18
CA ARG A 127 -7.55 2.02 -3.51
C ARG A 127 -8.21 3.31 -3.96
N SER A 128 -8.19 3.57 -5.26
CA SER A 128 -8.84 4.72 -5.87
C SER A 128 -9.43 4.36 -7.22
N ALA A 129 -10.61 4.91 -7.51
CA ALA A 129 -11.21 4.85 -8.83
C ALA A 129 -11.92 6.17 -9.13
N ALA A 130 -11.70 6.71 -10.33
CA ALA A 130 -12.35 7.94 -10.79
C ALA A 130 -12.53 7.95 -12.32
N THR A 131 -13.57 8.62 -12.79
CA THR A 131 -13.77 8.96 -14.20
C THR A 131 -13.30 10.39 -14.44
N CYS A 132 -12.48 10.59 -15.48
CA CYS A 132 -12.14 11.92 -15.95
C CYS A 132 -13.36 12.57 -16.60
N LEU A 133 -13.60 13.85 -16.30
CA LEU A 133 -14.78 14.56 -16.81
C LEU A 133 -14.44 15.50 -17.98
N GLN A 134 -13.19 15.92 -18.08
CA GLN A 134 -12.68 16.73 -19.19
C GLN A 134 -12.02 15.86 -20.28
N THR A 135 -11.76 14.59 -19.98
CA THR A 135 -11.27 13.58 -20.93
C THR A 135 -12.12 12.32 -20.80
N ARG A 136 -11.98 11.34 -21.70
CA ARG A 136 -12.84 10.14 -21.73
C ARG A 136 -12.33 8.96 -20.88
N GLY A 137 -11.24 9.16 -20.13
CA GLY A 137 -10.55 8.10 -19.40
C GLY A 137 -11.19 7.73 -18.06
N MET A 138 -10.93 6.51 -17.60
CA MET A 138 -11.17 6.08 -16.22
C MET A 138 -9.82 5.70 -15.60
N LEU A 139 -9.58 6.18 -14.39
CA LEU A 139 -8.37 5.92 -13.61
C LEU A 139 -8.73 4.97 -12.47
N LEU A 140 -7.99 3.88 -12.34
CA LEU A 140 -8.09 2.91 -11.24
C LEU A 140 -6.68 2.65 -10.69
N GLY A 141 -6.55 2.51 -9.38
CA GLY A 141 -5.24 2.45 -8.72
C GLY A 141 -5.29 1.78 -7.36
N VAL A 142 -4.21 1.06 -7.04
CA VAL A 142 -3.95 0.43 -5.74
C VAL A 142 -2.58 0.92 -5.28
N PHE A 143 -2.48 1.29 -4.00
CA PHE A 143 -1.29 1.89 -3.42
C PHE A 143 -0.93 1.16 -2.12
N ASP A 144 0.19 0.44 -2.15
CA ASP A 144 0.75 -0.24 -0.97
C ASP A 144 1.54 0.79 -0.14
N GLY A 145 1.08 1.03 1.08
CA GLY A 145 1.70 1.97 2.00
C GLY A 145 2.65 1.26 2.97
N HIS A 146 3.67 1.97 3.44
CA HIS A 146 4.56 1.46 4.48
C HIS A 146 5.00 2.58 5.43
N ALA A 147 5.42 2.19 6.63
CA ALA A 147 5.80 3.12 7.71
C ALA A 147 4.68 4.11 8.06
N GLY A 148 3.44 3.64 8.02
CA GLY A 148 2.22 4.41 8.20
C GLY A 148 1.43 4.63 6.91
N CYS A 149 0.15 4.98 7.07
CA CYS A 149 -0.78 5.12 5.94
C CYS A 149 -0.81 6.52 5.29
N ALA A 150 -0.01 7.46 5.79
CA ALA A 150 -0.11 8.87 5.38
C ALA A 150 0.27 9.08 3.90
N CYS A 151 1.34 8.43 3.44
CA CYS A 151 1.82 8.58 2.06
C CYS A 151 0.85 7.92 1.06
N SER A 152 0.46 6.67 1.30
CA SER A 152 -0.51 5.97 0.45
C SER A 152 -1.85 6.70 0.41
N GLN A 153 -2.32 7.25 1.53
CA GLN A 153 -3.49 8.12 1.59
C GLN A 153 -3.33 9.34 0.69
N ALA A 154 -2.25 10.13 0.86
CA ALA A 154 -2.03 11.34 0.08
C ALA A 154 -1.92 11.05 -1.42
N VAL A 155 -1.25 9.96 -1.81
CA VAL A 155 -1.14 9.55 -3.23
C VAL A 155 -2.52 9.13 -3.76
N SER A 156 -3.29 8.36 -2.99
CA SER A 156 -4.59 7.84 -3.41
C SER A 156 -5.59 8.93 -3.77
N GLU A 157 -5.52 10.10 -3.13
CA GLU A 157 -6.43 11.22 -3.40
C GLU A 157 -5.87 12.29 -4.33
N ARG A 158 -4.54 12.34 -4.52
CA ARG A 158 -3.90 13.40 -5.33
C ARG A 158 -3.49 12.93 -6.71
N LEU A 159 -2.95 11.72 -6.86
CA LEU A 159 -2.28 11.30 -8.09
C LEU A 159 -3.20 11.41 -9.30
N PHE A 160 -4.47 11.05 -9.16
CA PHE A 160 -5.42 11.11 -10.26
C PHE A 160 -5.70 12.54 -10.74
N TYR A 161 -5.68 13.54 -9.85
CA TYR A 161 -5.79 14.92 -10.27
C TYR A 161 -4.58 15.37 -11.07
N TYR A 162 -3.37 15.01 -10.66
CA TYR A 162 -2.16 15.32 -11.41
C TYR A 162 -2.21 14.68 -12.80
N ILE A 163 -2.52 13.38 -12.88
CA ILE A 163 -2.69 12.69 -14.17
C ILE A 163 -3.75 13.36 -15.04
N ALA A 164 -4.93 13.67 -14.47
CA ALA A 164 -6.01 14.27 -15.23
C ALA A 164 -5.62 15.65 -15.78
N VAL A 165 -4.98 16.49 -14.96
CA VAL A 165 -4.47 17.81 -15.36
C VAL A 165 -3.39 17.69 -16.43
N SER A 166 -2.45 16.74 -16.31
CA SER A 166 -1.41 16.51 -17.34
C SER A 166 -1.98 16.12 -18.72
N LEU A 167 -3.22 15.65 -18.77
CA LEU A 167 -3.89 15.21 -20.00
C LEU A 167 -4.83 16.29 -20.58
N LEU A 168 -4.98 17.44 -19.93
CA LEU A 168 -5.85 18.50 -20.42
C LEU A 168 -5.20 19.29 -21.56
N PRO A 169 -5.98 19.70 -22.57
CA PRO A 169 -5.49 20.63 -23.58
C PRO A 169 -5.26 22.01 -22.95
N HIS A 170 -4.35 22.78 -23.56
CA HIS A 170 -3.95 24.10 -23.06
C HIS A 170 -5.12 25.07 -22.87
N GLU A 171 -6.10 25.07 -23.78
CA GLU A 171 -7.31 25.90 -23.67
C GLU A 171 -8.09 25.62 -22.37
N THR A 172 -8.27 24.35 -22.02
CA THR A 172 -8.95 23.97 -20.77
C THR A 172 -8.15 24.36 -19.53
N LEU A 173 -6.81 24.31 -19.59
CA LEU A 173 -5.97 24.77 -18.49
C LEU A 173 -6.17 26.28 -18.25
N LEU A 174 -6.18 27.08 -19.32
CA LEU A 174 -6.47 28.52 -19.24
C LEU A 174 -7.88 28.80 -18.69
N GLU A 175 -8.90 28.05 -19.11
CA GLU A 175 -10.26 28.20 -18.58
C GLU A 175 -10.33 27.92 -17.08
N ILE A 176 -9.66 26.87 -16.61
CA ILE A 176 -9.56 26.52 -15.18
C ILE A 176 -8.88 27.65 -14.41
N GLU A 177 -7.72 28.13 -14.88
CA GLU A 177 -6.99 29.19 -14.19
C GLU A 177 -7.80 30.49 -14.13
N ASN A 178 -8.38 30.91 -15.26
CA ASN A 178 -9.26 32.07 -15.32
C ASN A 178 -10.46 31.94 -14.37
N ALA A 179 -11.02 30.74 -14.20
CA ALA A 179 -12.10 30.50 -13.26
C ALA A 179 -11.65 30.66 -11.81
N VAL A 180 -10.44 30.19 -11.44
CA VAL A 180 -9.88 30.41 -10.11
C VAL A 180 -9.63 31.88 -9.84
N GLU A 181 -8.99 32.60 -10.77
CA GLU A 181 -8.67 34.02 -10.60
C GLU A 181 -9.91 34.90 -10.46
N SER A 182 -10.94 34.61 -11.26
CA SER A 182 -12.21 35.35 -11.22
C SER A 182 -13.18 34.90 -10.11
N GLY A 183 -12.78 33.93 -9.27
CA GLY A 183 -13.62 33.39 -8.20
C GLY A 183 -14.89 32.69 -8.71
N ARG A 184 -14.90 32.23 -9.97
CA ARG A 184 -15.99 31.44 -10.55
C ARG A 184 -15.92 29.98 -10.11
N ALA A 185 -17.04 29.28 -10.28
CA ALA A 185 -17.06 27.83 -10.07
C ALA A 185 -16.12 27.12 -11.06
N LEU A 186 -15.39 26.14 -10.55
CA LEU A 186 -14.46 25.36 -11.36
C LEU A 186 -15.16 24.26 -12.13
N LEU A 187 -14.64 23.97 -13.32
CA LEU A 187 -15.02 22.78 -14.06
C LEU A 187 -14.64 21.53 -13.25
N PRO A 188 -15.54 20.56 -13.10
CA PRO A 188 -15.21 19.35 -12.38
C PRO A 188 -14.20 18.52 -13.19
N ILE A 189 -13.08 18.12 -12.58
CA ILE A 189 -11.99 17.39 -13.25
C ILE A 189 -12.20 15.88 -13.18
N LEU A 190 -12.61 15.38 -12.01
CA LEU A 190 -12.78 13.96 -11.72
C LEU A 190 -14.13 13.70 -11.04
N GLN A 191 -14.74 12.57 -11.39
CA GLN A 191 -15.84 11.95 -10.65
C GLN A 191 -15.32 10.72 -9.91
N TRP A 192 -15.35 10.73 -8.58
CA TRP A 192 -14.82 9.66 -7.74
C TRP A 192 -15.83 8.53 -7.50
N HIS A 193 -15.35 7.29 -7.58
CA HIS A 193 -16.10 6.06 -7.32
C HIS A 193 -15.49 5.33 -6.13
N LYS A 194 -15.84 5.78 -4.92
CA LYS A 194 -15.18 5.37 -3.67
C LYS A 194 -16.12 4.61 -2.73
N HIS A 195 -15.58 3.68 -1.96
CA HIS A 195 -16.33 3.04 -0.89
C HIS A 195 -16.61 4.05 0.24
N PRO A 196 -17.70 3.91 1.03
CA PRO A 196 -17.97 4.82 2.15
C PRO A 196 -16.85 4.91 3.19
N ASN A 197 -16.05 3.85 3.37
CA ASN A 197 -14.89 3.83 4.28
C ASN A 197 -13.67 4.57 3.71
N ASP A 198 -13.62 4.84 2.40
CA ASP A 198 -12.54 5.60 1.77
C ASP A 198 -12.81 7.10 1.95
N TYR A 199 -11.77 7.89 2.22
CA TYR A 199 -11.92 9.30 2.57
C TYR A 199 -10.89 10.21 1.89
N PHE A 200 -11.19 11.51 1.91
CA PHE A 200 -10.28 12.58 1.53
C PHE A 200 -9.85 13.37 2.76
N SER A 201 -8.61 13.86 2.76
CA SER A 201 -8.13 14.73 3.83
C SER A 201 -8.79 16.10 3.73
N LYS A 202 -9.55 16.47 4.77
CA LYS A 202 -10.21 17.78 4.84
C LYS A 202 -9.22 18.89 5.14
N GLU A 203 -8.28 18.60 6.03
CA GLU A 203 -7.29 19.54 6.54
C GLU A 203 -6.28 19.91 5.45
N ALA A 204 -5.89 18.95 4.62
CA ALA A 204 -4.91 19.15 3.56
C ALA A 204 -5.53 19.62 2.23
N SER A 205 -6.86 19.64 2.08
CA SER A 205 -7.54 19.95 0.81
C SER A 205 -7.08 21.27 0.19
N LYS A 206 -6.96 22.34 0.99
CA LYS A 206 -6.48 23.64 0.50
C LYS A 206 -5.03 23.59 0.02
N LEU A 207 -4.17 22.88 0.75
CA LEU A 207 -2.76 22.71 0.37
C LEU A 207 -2.64 21.91 -0.93
N TYR A 208 -3.38 20.80 -1.04
CA TYR A 208 -3.38 19.96 -2.23
C TYR A 208 -3.90 20.70 -3.46
N PHE A 209 -4.97 21.47 -3.29
CA PHE A 209 -5.50 22.31 -4.36
C PHE A 209 -4.46 23.35 -4.83
N ASN A 210 -3.82 24.06 -3.90
CA ASN A 210 -2.79 25.05 -4.25
C ASN A 210 -1.59 24.41 -4.97
N SER A 211 -1.12 23.25 -4.52
CA SER A 211 -0.04 22.54 -5.21
C SER A 211 -0.43 22.06 -6.62
N LEU A 212 -1.69 21.67 -6.82
CA LEU A 212 -2.20 21.31 -8.14
C LEU A 212 -2.32 22.55 -9.04
N ARG A 213 -2.72 23.69 -8.46
CA ARG A 213 -2.79 24.97 -9.16
C ARG A 213 -1.44 25.40 -9.72
N THR A 214 -0.42 25.39 -8.87
CA THR A 214 0.95 25.68 -9.32
C THR A 214 1.37 24.75 -10.45
N TYR A 215 1.04 23.46 -10.36
CA TYR A 215 1.38 22.50 -11.42
C TYR A 215 0.71 22.82 -12.76
N TRP A 216 -0.59 23.15 -12.80
CA TRP A 216 -1.20 23.51 -14.09
C TRP A 216 -0.74 24.86 -14.62
N GLN A 217 -0.36 25.80 -13.75
CA GLN A 217 0.24 27.07 -14.17
C GLN A 217 1.58 26.83 -14.87
N GLU A 218 2.42 25.95 -14.32
CA GLU A 218 3.66 25.52 -14.99
C GLU A 218 3.38 24.88 -16.37
N LEU A 219 2.32 24.07 -16.51
CA LEU A 219 1.92 23.51 -17.81
C LEU A 219 1.43 24.57 -18.80
N ILE A 220 0.76 25.62 -18.33
CA ILE A 220 0.37 26.77 -19.18
C ILE A 220 1.62 27.49 -19.68
N ASP A 221 2.55 27.82 -18.79
CA ASP A 221 3.76 28.57 -19.12
C ASP A 221 4.63 27.82 -20.13
N LEU A 222 4.81 26.50 -19.96
CA LEU A 222 5.59 25.68 -20.89
C LEU A 222 5.05 25.72 -22.33
N ASN A 223 3.74 25.78 -22.51
CA ASN A 223 3.12 25.79 -23.84
C ASN A 223 3.18 27.17 -24.52
N THR A 224 3.30 28.26 -23.75
CA THR A 224 3.48 29.61 -24.32
C THR A 224 4.85 29.82 -24.96
N GLY A 225 5.85 29.00 -24.59
CA GLY A 225 7.20 29.06 -25.15
C GLY A 225 7.38 28.38 -26.52
N GLU A 226 6.40 27.58 -26.98
CA GLU A 226 6.51 26.85 -28.25
C GLU A 226 5.92 27.60 -29.46
N SER A 227 5.24 28.74 -29.25
CA SER A 227 4.54 29.47 -30.33
C SER A 227 5.34 30.60 -31.01
N THR A 228 6.62 30.78 -30.69
CA THR A 228 7.47 31.80 -31.33
C THR A 228 8.65 31.13 -32.02
N ASP A 229 8.50 30.78 -33.31
CA ASP A 229 9.58 30.73 -34.33
C ASP A 229 9.11 30.00 -35.60
N ILE A 230 8.03 30.46 -36.24
CA ILE A 230 7.79 30.19 -37.67
C ILE A 230 7.35 31.48 -38.34
N ASP A 231 8.30 32.39 -38.51
CA ASP A 231 8.28 33.39 -39.57
C ASP A 231 9.31 32.95 -40.63
N VAL A 232 8.84 32.30 -41.71
CA VAL A 232 9.52 32.22 -43.03
C VAL A 232 8.47 32.31 -44.13
#